data_AF-A0A4R6ITV6-F1
#
_entry.id   AF-A0A4R6ITV6-F1
#
_cell.length_a   1.000
_cell.length_b   1.000
_cell.length_c   1.000
_cell.angle_alpha   90.00
_cell.angle_beta   90.00
_cell.angle_gamma   90.00
#
_symmetry.space_group_name_H-M   'P 1'
#
loop_
_entity.id
_entity.type
_entity.pdbx_description
1 polymer ?
#
loop_
_entity_poly.entity_id
_entity_poly.type
_entity_poly.pdbx_seq_one_letter_code
_entity_poly.pdbx_strand_id
1 'polypeptide(L)'
;MIKIAAIILCLTGLLRIEPRKIKTDNQSFSFEKIIFHTTACNGLCPIYHLEVTQNKQIRLHTEDAYLRSEKFSFTRDSSKIGYFTGTIQDSTYKNLFTELSVIDLNNLAFNNAQCCDGSVITMIVYYNGKRKILRSMFPPEKALKLIGMLYDICGKSQLMRSAQQFTVERATENQ
;
A
#
# COMPACT_ATOMS: atom_id res chain seq x y z
N MET A 1 36.97 73.66 -9.77
CA MET A 1 35.92 73.73 -10.81
C MET A 1 35.34 72.35 -11.00
N ILE A 2 34.00 72.29 -11.06
CA ILE A 2 33.14 71.17 -11.51
C ILE A 2 32.98 69.98 -10.54
N LYS A 3 31.81 69.98 -9.89
CA LYS A 3 31.16 68.88 -9.18
C LYS A 3 30.64 67.85 -10.20
N ILE A 4 30.78 66.56 -9.91
CA ILE A 4 29.87 65.55 -10.49
C ILE A 4 29.45 64.60 -9.35
N ALA A 5 28.18 64.76 -8.97
CA ALA A 5 27.48 63.87 -8.07
C ALA A 5 27.08 62.60 -8.85
N ALA A 6 27.53 61.43 -8.38
CA ALA A 6 27.00 60.16 -8.88
C ALA A 6 25.70 59.86 -8.15
N ILE A 7 24.60 59.94 -8.90
CA ILE A 7 23.24 59.63 -8.49
C ILE A 7 23.16 58.13 -8.17
N ILE A 8 22.94 57.82 -6.89
CA ILE A 8 22.57 56.47 -6.44
C ILE A 8 21.11 56.27 -6.84
N LEU A 9 20.88 55.57 -7.97
CA LEU A 9 19.55 55.08 -8.31
C LEU A 9 19.28 53.81 -7.51
N CYS A 10 18.42 53.97 -6.50
CA CYS A 10 17.85 52.89 -5.73
C CYS A 10 16.89 52.08 -6.63
N LEU A 11 17.30 50.89 -7.06
CA LEU A 11 16.40 49.85 -7.58
C LEU A 11 16.42 48.68 -6.59
N THR A 12 15.78 48.91 -5.44
CA THR A 12 15.33 47.84 -4.55
C THR A 12 14.22 47.07 -5.23
N GLY A 13 14.47 45.81 -5.58
CA GLY A 13 13.41 44.95 -6.10
C GLY A 13 13.82 43.75 -6.95
N LEU A 14 15.07 43.29 -6.94
CA LEU A 14 15.35 41.92 -7.34
C LEU A 14 14.89 41.02 -6.19
N LEU A 15 13.67 40.48 -6.32
CA LEU A 15 13.23 39.30 -5.58
C LEU A 15 14.31 38.23 -5.75
N ARG A 16 15.18 38.09 -4.75
CA ARG A 16 15.97 36.88 -4.57
C ARG A 16 14.97 35.76 -4.33
N ILE A 17 14.62 35.06 -5.39
CA ILE A 17 14.10 33.71 -5.26
C ILE A 17 15.29 32.92 -4.73
N GLU A 18 15.38 32.76 -3.41
CA GLU A 18 16.27 31.77 -2.84
C GLU A 18 15.84 30.42 -3.43
N PRO A 19 16.75 29.69 -4.11
CA PRO A 19 16.40 28.36 -4.57
C PRO A 19 15.98 27.56 -3.34
N ARG A 20 14.70 27.19 -3.31
CA ARG A 20 14.14 26.31 -2.30
C ARG A 20 15.07 25.11 -2.24
N LYS A 21 15.79 24.94 -1.12
CA LYS A 21 16.59 23.74 -0.88
C LYS A 21 15.64 22.55 -1.02
N ILE A 22 15.69 21.89 -2.17
CA ILE A 22 15.10 20.57 -2.33
C ILE A 22 15.94 19.71 -1.42
N LYS A 23 15.37 19.38 -0.26
CA LYS A 23 15.91 18.36 0.62
C LYS A 23 15.71 17.05 -0.14
N THR A 24 16.65 16.72 -1.01
CA THR A 24 16.81 15.37 -1.54
C THR A 24 17.26 14.53 -0.35
N ASP A 25 16.28 14.02 0.40
CA ASP A 25 16.51 12.96 1.36
C ASP A 25 16.99 11.77 0.54
N ASN A 26 18.31 11.60 0.49
CA ASN A 26 19.03 10.66 -0.37
C ASN A 26 18.92 9.22 0.18
N GLN A 27 17.81 8.92 0.86
CA GLN A 27 17.55 7.60 1.42
C GLN A 27 16.93 6.76 0.31
N SER A 28 17.70 5.81 -0.23
CA SER A 28 17.17 4.81 -1.14
C SER A 28 16.00 4.09 -0.47
N PHE A 29 14.90 3.94 -1.20
CA PHE A 29 13.75 3.20 -0.71
C PHE A 29 14.13 1.74 -0.44
N SER A 30 13.90 1.28 0.79
CA SER A 30 14.12 -0.08 1.27
C SER A 30 12.77 -0.66 1.69
N PHE A 31 12.36 -1.74 1.03
CA PHE A 31 11.13 -2.47 1.34
C PHE A 31 11.47 -3.71 2.19
N GLU A 32 10.70 -3.96 3.24
CA GLU A 32 10.92 -5.10 4.14
C GLU A 32 9.79 -6.12 4.07
N LYS A 33 8.55 -5.67 4.27
CA LYS A 33 7.33 -6.47 4.09
C LYS A 33 6.09 -5.58 3.95
N ILE A 34 5.05 -6.12 3.32
CA ILE A 34 3.70 -5.56 3.35
C ILE A 34 2.72 -6.63 3.80
N ILE A 35 1.80 -6.22 4.67
CA ILE A 35 0.67 -7.02 5.12
C ILE A 35 -0.60 -6.37 4.62
N PHE A 36 -1.54 -7.18 4.16
CA PHE A 36 -2.81 -6.76 3.62
C PHE A 36 -3.94 -7.58 4.23
N HIS A 37 -4.92 -6.89 4.78
CA HIS A 37 -6.13 -7.47 5.32
C HIS A 37 -7.38 -6.87 4.71
N THR A 38 -8.38 -7.72 4.53
CA THR A 38 -9.76 -7.31 4.26
C THR A 38 -10.66 -7.83 5.36
N THR A 39 -11.83 -7.22 5.53
CA THR A 39 -12.86 -7.64 6.49
C THR A 39 -14.12 -8.07 5.76
N ALA A 40 -15.02 -8.74 6.47
CA ALA A 40 -16.35 -9.03 5.97
C ALA A 40 -17.10 -7.74 5.59
N CYS A 41 -18.11 -7.88 4.74
CA CYS A 41 -19.00 -6.80 4.31
C CYS A 41 -20.42 -7.35 4.17
N ASN A 42 -21.41 -6.49 3.96
CA ASN A 42 -22.75 -6.92 3.56
C ASN A 42 -22.75 -7.28 2.07
N GLY A 43 -22.45 -8.56 1.78
CA GLY A 43 -22.35 -9.08 0.42
C GLY A 43 -21.21 -10.08 0.26
N LEU A 44 -20.63 -10.12 -0.93
CA LEU A 44 -19.63 -11.11 -1.33
C LEU A 44 -18.23 -10.50 -1.27
N CYS A 45 -17.72 -10.29 -0.07
CA CYS A 45 -16.37 -9.77 0.13
C CYS A 45 -15.44 -10.87 0.62
N PRO A 46 -14.37 -11.20 -0.13
CA PRO A 46 -13.40 -12.15 0.36
C PRO A 46 -12.63 -11.56 1.56
N ILE A 47 -12.27 -12.44 2.49
CA ILE A 47 -11.52 -12.11 3.70
C ILE A 47 -10.12 -12.69 3.56
N TYR A 48 -9.15 -11.81 3.35
CA TYR A 48 -7.76 -12.16 3.12
C TYR A 48 -6.87 -11.65 4.25
N HIS A 49 -5.83 -12.43 4.56
CA HIS A 49 -4.69 -12.03 5.36
C HIS A 49 -3.42 -12.42 4.63
N LEU A 50 -2.88 -11.46 3.89
CA LEU A 50 -1.71 -11.61 3.05
C LEU A 50 -0.50 -10.98 3.73
N GLU A 51 0.64 -11.65 3.66
CA GLU A 51 1.97 -11.08 3.89
C GLU A 51 2.86 -11.34 2.68
N VAL A 52 3.54 -10.29 2.22
CA VAL A 52 4.59 -10.37 1.20
C VAL A 52 5.88 -9.77 1.77
N THR A 53 6.97 -10.53 1.74
CA THR A 53 8.27 -10.09 2.27
C THR A 53 9.23 -9.64 1.18
N GLN A 54 10.29 -8.93 1.57
CA GLN A 54 11.39 -8.52 0.67
C GLN A 54 12.10 -9.71 -0.01
N ASN A 55 12.03 -10.89 0.60
CA ASN A 55 12.57 -12.14 0.05
C ASN A 55 11.59 -12.84 -0.89
N LYS A 56 10.56 -12.13 -1.38
CA LYS A 56 9.52 -12.63 -2.28
C LYS A 56 8.64 -13.73 -1.69
N GLN A 57 8.72 -14.00 -0.38
CA GLN A 57 7.87 -15.01 0.26
C GLN A 57 6.47 -14.46 0.46
N ILE A 58 5.47 -15.27 0.13
CA ILE A 58 4.04 -15.03 0.35
C ILE A 58 3.53 -15.97 1.44
N ARG A 59 2.77 -15.41 2.39
CA ARG A 59 1.87 -16.15 3.28
C ARG A 59 0.46 -15.59 3.12
N LEU A 60 -0.49 -16.44 2.78
CA LEU A 60 -1.89 -16.05 2.61
C LEU A 60 -2.80 -16.95 3.45
N HIS A 61 -3.60 -16.35 4.31
CA HIS A 61 -4.76 -17.00 4.91
C HIS A 61 -6.03 -16.38 4.32
N THR A 62 -6.86 -17.21 3.72
CA THR A 62 -8.16 -16.82 3.18
C THR A 62 -9.25 -17.42 4.06
N GLU A 63 -9.98 -16.58 4.78
CA GLU A 63 -11.11 -17.01 5.62
C GLU A 63 -12.38 -17.20 4.78
N ASP A 64 -12.53 -16.36 3.75
CA ASP A 64 -13.68 -16.43 2.86
C ASP A 64 -13.34 -16.03 1.42
N ALA A 65 -13.95 -16.73 0.47
CA ALA A 65 -13.77 -16.52 -0.97
C ALA A 65 -15.00 -17.02 -1.72
N TYR A 66 -15.25 -16.42 -2.88
CA TYR A 66 -16.45 -16.69 -3.67
C TYR A 66 -16.08 -16.95 -5.13
N LEU A 67 -16.80 -17.88 -5.76
CA LEU A 67 -16.73 -18.12 -7.19
C LEU A 67 -18.08 -17.75 -7.82
N ARG A 68 -18.01 -17.21 -9.03
CA ARG A 68 -19.20 -16.95 -9.85
C ARG A 68 -19.64 -18.26 -10.48
N SER A 69 -20.89 -18.66 -10.24
CA SER A 69 -21.51 -19.82 -10.87
C SER A 69 -22.02 -19.46 -12.27
N GLU A 70 -22.34 -20.49 -13.07
CA GLU A 70 -22.86 -20.37 -14.44
C GLU A 70 -24.16 -19.55 -14.53
N LYS A 71 -24.91 -19.38 -13.44
CA LYS A 71 -26.23 -18.73 -13.42
C LYS A 71 -26.26 -17.36 -12.74
N PHE A 72 -25.14 -16.61 -12.77
CA PHE A 72 -25.01 -15.32 -12.07
C PHE A 72 -25.18 -15.38 -10.55
N SER A 73 -25.20 -16.58 -9.95
CA SER A 73 -25.14 -16.73 -8.50
C SER A 73 -23.68 -16.84 -8.05
N PHE A 74 -23.45 -16.61 -6.76
CA PHE A 74 -22.14 -16.75 -6.16
C PHE A 74 -22.21 -17.81 -5.07
N THR A 75 -21.21 -18.65 -5.03
CA THR A 75 -21.07 -19.69 -4.00
C THR A 75 -19.72 -19.56 -3.35
N ARG A 76 -19.65 -19.98 -2.09
CA ARG A 76 -18.39 -20.03 -1.35
C ARG A 76 -17.43 -21.00 -2.04
N ASP A 77 -16.20 -20.53 -2.31
CA ASP A 77 -15.15 -21.29 -2.97
C ASP A 77 -14.24 -21.94 -1.94
N SER A 78 -14.59 -23.16 -1.51
CA SER A 78 -13.78 -23.90 -0.53
C SER A 78 -12.36 -24.20 -1.02
N SER A 79 -12.14 -24.26 -2.34
CA SER A 79 -10.82 -24.50 -2.93
C SER A 79 -9.85 -23.33 -2.71
N LYS A 80 -10.38 -22.13 -2.42
CA LYS A 80 -9.60 -20.92 -2.14
C LYS A 80 -9.53 -20.54 -0.66
N ILE A 81 -10.24 -21.26 0.20
CA ILE A 81 -10.25 -21.02 1.66
C ILE A 81 -9.16 -21.86 2.33
N GLY A 82 -8.47 -21.28 3.30
CA GLY A 82 -7.41 -21.92 4.08
C GLY A 82 -6.07 -21.18 4.00
N TYR A 83 -5.00 -21.91 4.28
CA TYR A 83 -3.65 -21.37 4.36
C TYR A 83 -2.85 -21.72 3.11
N PHE A 84 -2.08 -20.77 2.62
CA PHE A 84 -1.29 -20.89 1.40
C PHE A 84 0.07 -20.21 1.57
N THR A 85 1.08 -20.77 0.92
CA THR A 85 2.43 -20.23 0.87
C THR A 85 2.96 -20.27 -0.55
N GLY A 86 3.96 -19.44 -0.84
CA GLY A 86 4.61 -19.46 -2.14
C GLY A 86 5.62 -18.35 -2.30
N THR A 87 6.13 -18.23 -3.53
CA THR A 87 7.05 -17.17 -3.91
C THR A 87 6.38 -16.30 -4.97
N ILE A 88 6.39 -14.99 -4.78
CA ILE A 88 5.84 -14.06 -5.78
C ILE A 88 6.71 -14.08 -7.05
N GLN A 89 6.08 -14.07 -8.22
CA GLN A 89 6.79 -13.99 -9.49
C GLN A 89 7.55 -12.66 -9.61
N ASP A 90 8.74 -12.70 -10.20
CA ASP A 90 9.66 -11.56 -10.28
C ASP A 90 9.04 -10.32 -10.91
N SER A 91 8.24 -10.49 -11.97
CA SER A 91 7.52 -9.39 -12.62
C SER A 91 6.50 -8.72 -11.69
N THR A 92 5.74 -9.52 -10.96
CA THR A 92 4.73 -9.02 -10.00
C THR A 92 5.41 -8.34 -8.82
N TYR A 93 6.51 -8.92 -8.31
CA TYR A 93 7.29 -8.33 -7.23
C TYR A 93 7.93 -7.01 -7.64
N LYS A 94 8.52 -6.94 -8.83
CA LYS A 94 9.09 -5.69 -9.37
C LYS A 94 8.03 -4.59 -9.43
N ASN A 95 6.84 -4.91 -9.95
CA ASN A 95 5.75 -3.95 -10.03
C ASN A 95 5.29 -3.50 -8.63
N LEU A 96 5.21 -4.42 -7.65
CA LEU A 96 4.84 -4.10 -6.28
C LEU A 96 5.87 -3.17 -5.63
N PHE A 97 7.16 -3.50 -5.78
CA PHE A 97 8.26 -2.69 -5.28
C PHE A 97 8.27 -1.29 -5.90
N THR A 98 8.08 -1.19 -7.23
CA THR A 98 7.99 0.10 -7.92
C THR A 98 6.81 0.92 -7.42
N GLU A 99 5.63 0.31 -7.23
CA GLU A 99 4.48 1.03 -6.72
C GLU A 99 4.74 1.58 -5.30
N LEU A 100 5.30 0.75 -4.43
CA LEU A 100 5.63 1.15 -3.05
C LEU A 100 6.70 2.25 -3.00
N SER A 101 7.63 2.28 -3.95
CA SER A 101 8.69 3.29 -3.98
C SER A 101 8.19 4.66 -4.47
N VAL A 102 7.08 4.72 -5.21
CA VAL A 102 6.57 5.98 -5.80
C VAL A 102 5.31 6.53 -5.11
N ILE A 103 4.55 5.71 -4.38
CA ILE A 103 3.27 6.12 -3.74
C ILE A 103 3.42 7.15 -2.60
N ASP A 104 4.66 7.55 -2.28
CA ASP A 104 5.02 8.42 -1.15
C ASP A 104 4.42 7.90 0.16
N LEU A 105 4.92 6.75 0.60
CA LEU A 105 4.47 6.12 1.85
C LEU A 105 4.60 7.03 3.07
N ASN A 106 5.48 8.04 3.06
CA ASN A 106 5.58 8.98 4.18
C ASN A 106 4.32 9.85 4.30
N ASN A 107 3.79 10.34 3.17
CA ASN A 107 2.61 11.22 3.13
C ASN A 107 1.30 10.51 2.74
N LEU A 108 1.34 9.21 2.43
CA LEU A 108 0.13 8.40 2.24
C LEU A 108 -0.64 8.31 3.54
N ALA A 109 -1.89 8.75 3.56
CA ALA A 109 -2.78 8.62 4.70
C ALA A 109 -4.12 8.11 4.22
N PHE A 110 -4.71 7.21 4.99
CA PHE A 110 -6.06 6.72 4.77
C PHE A 110 -6.96 7.48 5.75
N ASN A 111 -8.11 7.96 5.29
CA ASN A 111 -9.12 8.44 6.20
C ASN A 111 -9.71 7.21 6.91
N ASN A 112 -9.90 7.24 8.23
CA ASN A 112 -10.55 6.14 8.96
C ASN A 112 -12.07 6.09 8.69
N ALA A 113 -12.50 6.46 7.48
CA ALA A 113 -13.90 6.46 7.07
C ALA A 113 -14.41 5.01 7.04
N GLN A 114 -15.44 4.76 7.83
CA GLN A 114 -16.20 3.51 7.89
C GLN A 114 -17.67 3.88 7.66
N CYS A 115 -18.31 3.31 6.63
CA CYS A 115 -19.76 3.46 6.41
C CYS A 115 -20.32 2.26 5.64
N CYS A 116 -21.60 2.27 5.23
CA CYS A 116 -22.18 1.42 4.18
C CYS A 116 -21.85 -0.09 4.18
N ASP A 117 -21.56 -0.70 5.33
CA ASP A 117 -21.22 -2.12 5.51
C ASP A 117 -20.19 -2.69 4.52
N GLY A 118 -19.28 -1.85 4.01
CA GLY A 118 -18.25 -2.25 3.06
C GLY A 118 -17.05 -2.96 3.72
N SER A 119 -16.22 -3.61 2.91
CA SER A 119 -14.99 -4.23 3.43
C SER A 119 -13.98 -3.14 3.83
N VAL A 120 -13.53 -3.18 5.07
CA VAL A 120 -12.39 -2.37 5.53
C VAL A 120 -11.10 -3.02 5.07
N ILE A 121 -10.30 -2.24 4.33
CA ILE A 121 -8.94 -2.60 3.91
C ILE A 121 -7.96 -2.10 4.98
N THR A 122 -7.02 -2.96 5.37
CA THR A 122 -5.90 -2.60 6.23
C THR A 122 -4.58 -3.00 5.57
N MET A 123 -3.65 -2.07 5.43
CA MET A 123 -2.28 -2.34 5.02
C MET A 123 -1.32 -2.00 6.16
N ILE A 124 -0.35 -2.87 6.39
CA ILE A 124 0.78 -2.61 7.30
C ILE A 124 2.05 -2.71 6.46
N VAL A 125 2.72 -1.59 6.25
CA VAL A 125 3.91 -1.52 5.40
C VAL A 125 5.13 -1.28 6.26
N TYR A 126 6.14 -2.14 6.08
CA TYR A 126 7.45 -2.00 6.67
C TYR A 126 8.43 -1.55 5.59
N TYR A 127 8.98 -0.34 5.77
CA TYR A 127 9.88 0.29 4.81
C TYR A 127 10.84 1.25 5.51
N ASN A 128 12.10 1.31 5.07
CA ASN A 128 13.14 2.17 5.65
C ASN A 128 13.23 2.06 7.20
N GLY A 129 13.02 0.87 7.77
CA GLY A 129 12.97 0.64 9.22
C GLY A 129 11.73 1.22 9.92
N LYS A 130 10.73 1.69 9.17
CA LYS A 130 9.47 2.25 9.68
C LYS A 130 8.33 1.26 9.48
N ARG A 131 7.36 1.30 10.40
CA ARG A 131 6.09 0.60 10.29
C ARG A 131 4.97 1.61 10.09
N LYS A 132 4.15 1.44 9.05
CA LYS A 132 2.99 2.30 8.77
C LYS A 132 1.73 1.48 8.61
N ILE A 133 0.70 1.83 9.37
CA ILE A 133 -0.65 1.28 9.23
C ILE A 133 -1.50 2.24 8.39
N LEU A 134 -2.21 1.70 7.41
CA LEU A 134 -3.16 2.40 6.56
C LEU A 134 -4.47 1.63 6.59
N ARG A 135 -5.56 2.24 7.04
CA ARG A 135 -6.84 1.56 7.20
C ARG A 135 -7.99 2.44 6.76
N SER A 136 -8.84 1.94 5.89
CA SER A 136 -10.05 2.62 5.43
C SER A 136 -10.95 1.65 4.69
N MET A 137 -12.25 1.95 4.68
CA MET A 137 -13.17 1.37 3.72
C MET A 137 -13.09 2.06 2.35
N PHE A 138 -12.67 3.32 2.30
CA PHE A 138 -12.52 4.13 1.09
C PHE A 138 -11.09 4.66 0.98
N PRO A 139 -10.12 3.79 0.63
CA PRO A 139 -8.75 4.20 0.37
C PRO A 139 -8.67 5.34 -0.66
N PRO A 140 -7.71 6.28 -0.53
CA PRO A 140 -7.54 7.35 -1.49
C PRO A 140 -7.14 6.80 -2.87
N GLU A 141 -7.48 7.54 -3.93
CA GLU A 141 -7.22 7.14 -5.33
C GLU A 141 -5.77 6.69 -5.57
N LYS A 142 -4.81 7.43 -4.99
CA LYS A 142 -3.37 7.11 -5.08
C LYS A 142 -2.99 5.72 -4.56
N ALA A 143 -3.83 5.07 -3.75
CA ALA A 143 -3.59 3.72 -3.22
C ALA A 143 -4.29 2.61 -4.00
N LEU A 144 -5.22 2.93 -4.90
CA LEU A 144 -6.04 1.92 -5.58
C LEU A 144 -5.22 0.95 -6.42
N LYS A 145 -4.15 1.42 -7.06
CA LYS A 145 -3.25 0.57 -7.84
C LYS A 145 -2.53 -0.45 -6.94
N LEU A 146 -1.91 0.00 -5.84
CA LEU A 146 -1.28 -0.89 -4.87
C LEU A 146 -2.26 -1.93 -4.31
N ILE A 147 -3.46 -1.49 -3.94
CA ILE A 147 -4.52 -2.37 -3.43
C ILE A 147 -4.93 -3.41 -4.48
N GLY A 148 -5.13 -2.99 -5.73
CA GLY A 148 -5.44 -3.89 -6.84
C GLY A 148 -4.36 -4.96 -7.03
N MET A 149 -3.09 -4.59 -6.93
CA MET A 149 -1.98 -5.54 -6.97
C MET A 149 -2.02 -6.56 -5.82
N LEU A 150 -2.37 -6.13 -4.60
CA LEU A 150 -2.48 -7.02 -3.44
C LEU A 150 -3.65 -8.00 -3.59
N TYR A 151 -4.80 -7.55 -4.10
CA TYR A 151 -5.91 -8.44 -4.47
C TYR A 151 -5.52 -9.43 -5.57
N ASP A 152 -4.78 -8.96 -6.58
CA ASP A 152 -4.28 -9.83 -7.65
C ASP A 152 -3.33 -10.90 -7.11
N ILE A 153 -2.47 -10.56 -6.15
CA ILE A 153 -1.65 -11.56 -5.45
C ILE A 153 -2.56 -12.56 -4.74
N CYS A 154 -3.59 -12.13 -4.00
CA CYS A 154 -4.52 -13.06 -3.36
C CYS A 154 -5.26 -13.98 -4.36
N GLY A 155 -5.63 -13.48 -5.55
CA GLY A 155 -6.50 -14.17 -6.50
C GLY A 155 -5.82 -14.94 -7.63
N LYS A 156 -4.60 -14.54 -8.03
CA LYS A 156 -3.89 -15.05 -9.23
C LYS A 156 -2.58 -15.78 -8.93
N SER A 157 -2.06 -15.70 -7.69
CA SER A 157 -0.77 -16.31 -7.39
C SER A 157 -0.88 -17.85 -7.36
N GLN A 158 0.12 -18.51 -7.95
CA GLN A 158 0.28 -19.97 -7.93
C GLN A 158 0.72 -20.44 -6.54
N LEU A 159 -0.03 -20.08 -5.50
CA LEU A 159 0.30 -20.48 -4.13
C LEU A 159 -0.04 -21.94 -3.93
N MET A 160 0.79 -22.58 -3.13
CA MET A 160 0.57 -23.94 -2.69
C MET A 160 -0.23 -23.89 -1.40
N ARG A 161 -1.26 -24.74 -1.31
CA ARG A 161 -1.99 -24.95 -0.07
C ARG A 161 -1.03 -25.50 1.00
N SER A 162 -1.08 -24.90 2.18
CA SER A 162 -0.30 -25.28 3.35
C SER A 162 -1.18 -26.00 4.36
N ALA A 163 -0.68 -27.09 4.94
CA ALA A 163 -1.29 -27.72 6.11
C ALA A 163 -0.95 -26.97 7.41
N GLN A 164 0.14 -26.20 7.41
CA GLN A 164 0.56 -25.41 8.55
C GLN A 164 -0.27 -24.12 8.63
N GLN A 165 -0.94 -23.95 9.76
CA GLN A 165 -1.59 -22.69 10.12
C GLN A 165 -0.56 -21.67 10.56
N PHE A 166 -0.79 -20.41 10.23
CA PHE A 166 0.05 -19.29 10.66
C PHE A 166 -0.81 -18.06 10.94
N THR A 167 -0.33 -17.19 11.82
CA THR A 167 -0.95 -15.88 12.04
C THR A 167 -0.19 -14.82 11.25
N VAL A 168 -0.92 -14.03 10.47
CA VAL A 168 -0.39 -12.79 9.90
C VAL A 168 -0.65 -11.67 10.91
N GLU A 169 0.39 -10.87 11.17
CA GLU A 169 0.31 -9.75 12.12
C GLU A 169 -0.88 -8.84 11.81
N ARG A 170 -1.66 -8.49 12.84
CA ARG A 170 -2.81 -7.58 12.71
C ARG A 170 -2.43 -6.17 13.14
N ALA A 171 -3.19 -5.18 12.68
CA ALA A 171 -3.04 -3.81 13.14
C ALA A 171 -3.43 -3.72 14.63
N THR A 172 -2.45 -3.67 15.51
CA THR A 172 -2.64 -3.24 16.89
C THR A 172 -2.57 -1.71 16.92
N GLU A 173 -3.63 -1.07 17.41
CA GLU A 173 -3.57 0.33 17.82
C GLU A 173 -2.69 0.37 19.06
N ASN A 174 -1.54 1.05 18.99
CA ASN A 174 -0.91 1.50 20.23
C ASN A 174 -1.89 2.53 20.81
N GLN A 175 -2.52 2.16 21.92
CA GLN A 175 -3.31 3.09 22.75
C GLN A 175 -2.43 4.26 23.21
#